data_AF-A0A8H7RGS9-F1
#
_entry.id   AF-A0A8H7RGS9-F1
#
_cell.length_a   1.000
_cell.length_b   1.000
_cell.length_c   1.000
_cell.angle_alpha   90.00
_cell.angle_beta   90.00
_cell.angle_gamma   90.00
#
_symmetry.space_group_name_H-M   'P 1'
#
loop_
_entity.id
_entity.type
_entity.pdbx_description
1 polymer ?
#
loop_
_entity_poly.entity_id
_entity_poly.type
_entity_poly.pdbx_seq_one_letter_code
_entity_poly.pdbx_strand_id
1 'polypeptide(L)'
;MLKPQYTRRSFNVLLIGPALSGKRTLASQLLRAKDVFYKIYTVESLPKKPLARIDYVLITVDMTQLHSLTILKALTQHMKDRFLTNKMAVVVTKMDKRGKWQFEVEEIQKSVESIFDVHVFYVNFLNELEKKRISDQLSRLIKTNTLQYKNVCTTLLNSVQVYNLDDLEDLNNEEEQTDESDQNQYEDEDDINEPMSDLKIENSD
;
A
#
# COMPACT_ATOMS: atom_id res chain seq x y z
N MET A 1 -15.03 29.15 -23.91
CA MET A 1 -14.84 28.86 -22.47
C MET A 1 -13.36 28.91 -22.14
N LEU A 2 -12.89 30.02 -21.56
CA LEU A 2 -11.53 30.13 -21.05
C LEU A 2 -11.41 29.38 -19.73
N LYS A 3 -10.42 28.48 -19.62
CA LYS A 3 -10.09 27.82 -18.35
C LYS A 3 -9.57 28.87 -17.36
N PRO A 4 -9.88 28.79 -16.05
CA PRO A 4 -9.27 29.68 -15.07
C PRO A 4 -7.76 29.41 -15.04
N GLN A 5 -6.98 30.37 -15.53
CA GLN A 5 -5.55 30.49 -15.30
C GLN A 5 -5.31 31.11 -13.92
N TYR A 6 -4.10 30.92 -13.37
CA TYR A 6 -3.58 31.44 -12.09
C TYR A 6 -3.86 30.55 -10.85
N THR A 7 -3.01 29.52 -10.63
CA THR A 7 -2.36 29.18 -9.33
C THR A 7 -1.62 27.82 -9.30
N ARG A 8 -1.88 26.86 -10.21
CA ARG A 8 -1.23 25.54 -10.11
C ARG A 8 0.11 25.49 -10.85
N ARG A 9 1.22 25.71 -10.12
CA ARG A 9 2.59 25.41 -10.58
C ARG A 9 2.64 23.96 -11.07
N SER A 10 3.38 23.70 -12.14
CA SER A 10 3.59 22.33 -12.63
C SER A 10 4.42 21.49 -11.64
N PHE A 11 4.07 20.21 -11.52
CA PHE A 11 4.89 19.24 -10.79
C PHE A 11 6.05 18.78 -11.66
N ASN A 12 7.26 18.96 -11.15
CA ASN A 12 8.46 18.46 -11.79
C ASN A 12 8.63 16.98 -11.40
N VAL A 13 8.30 16.08 -12.31
CA VAL A 13 8.39 14.63 -12.10
C VAL A 13 9.59 14.08 -12.87
N LEU A 14 10.42 13.30 -12.19
CA LEU A 14 11.56 12.62 -12.79
C LEU A 14 11.26 11.13 -12.95
N LEU A 15 11.27 10.63 -14.18
CA LEU A 15 11.20 9.21 -14.50
C LEU A 15 12.61 8.66 -14.70
N ILE A 16 12.98 7.63 -13.94
CA ILE A 16 14.29 6.98 -14.03
C ILE A 16 14.12 5.50 -14.40
N GLY A 17 14.99 4.97 -15.25
CA GLY A 17 15.02 3.55 -15.59
C GLY A 17 15.54 3.33 -17.01
N PRO A 18 15.86 2.11 -17.42
CA PRO A 18 16.55 1.86 -18.67
C PRO A 18 15.68 2.07 -19.91
N ALA A 19 16.28 2.09 -21.10
CA ALA A 19 15.54 2.21 -22.35
C ALA A 19 14.43 1.14 -22.44
N LEU A 20 13.25 1.54 -22.96
CA LEU A 20 12.07 0.68 -23.11
C LEU A 20 11.44 0.15 -21.80
N SER A 21 11.82 0.67 -20.63
CA SER A 21 11.17 0.36 -19.33
C SER A 21 9.75 0.94 -19.16
N GLY A 22 9.13 1.45 -20.23
CA GLY A 22 7.80 2.06 -20.17
C GLY A 22 7.74 3.53 -19.73
N LYS A 23 8.87 4.18 -19.43
CA LYS A 23 8.91 5.63 -19.06
C LYS A 23 8.14 6.54 -20.01
N ARG A 24 8.34 6.37 -21.33
CA ARG A 24 7.67 7.20 -22.35
C ARG A 24 6.16 7.02 -22.30
N THR A 25 5.69 5.78 -22.21
CA THR A 25 4.26 5.46 -22.08
C THR A 25 3.67 6.08 -20.83
N LEU A 26 4.34 5.92 -19.68
CA LEU A 26 3.89 6.51 -18.43
C LEU A 26 3.86 8.05 -18.48
N ALA A 27 4.90 8.67 -19.04
CA ALA A 27 4.96 10.12 -19.23
C ALA A 27 3.78 10.62 -20.06
N SER A 28 3.49 9.98 -21.18
CA SER A 28 2.38 10.35 -22.05
C SER A 28 1.03 10.22 -21.34
N GLN A 29 0.84 9.20 -20.49
CA GLN A 29 -0.40 9.04 -19.73
C GLN A 29 -0.54 10.12 -18.63
N LEU A 30 0.53 10.40 -17.87
CA LEU A 30 0.52 11.46 -16.87
C LEU A 30 0.22 12.83 -17.49
N LEU A 31 0.80 13.14 -18.65
CA LEU A 31 0.55 14.40 -19.37
C LEU A 31 -0.89 14.54 -19.88
N ARG A 32 -1.66 13.45 -19.97
CA ARG A 32 -3.09 13.47 -20.33
C ARG A 32 -4.00 13.76 -19.13
N ALA A 33 -3.47 13.77 -17.90
CA ALA A 33 -4.25 14.09 -16.72
C ALA A 33 -4.85 15.50 -16.85
N LYS A 34 -6.18 15.62 -16.70
CA LYS A 34 -6.88 16.91 -16.85
C LYS A 34 -6.70 17.83 -15.63
N ASP A 35 -6.43 17.25 -14.47
CA ASP A 35 -6.47 17.95 -13.19
C ASP A 35 -5.08 18.36 -12.67
N VAL A 36 -4.03 18.02 -13.42
CA VAL A 36 -2.63 18.22 -13.02
C VAL A 36 -1.79 18.70 -14.19
N PHE A 37 -0.93 19.67 -13.93
CA PHE A 37 0.10 20.07 -14.87
C PHE A 37 1.42 19.41 -14.46
N TYR A 38 1.97 18.55 -15.33
CA TYR A 38 3.26 17.93 -15.13
C TYR A 38 4.34 18.54 -16.02
N LYS A 39 5.54 18.66 -15.49
CA LYS A 39 6.78 18.82 -16.26
C LYS A 39 7.61 17.57 -16.03
N ILE A 40 7.70 16.73 -17.05
CA ILE A 40 8.30 15.39 -16.93
C ILE A 40 9.73 15.41 -17.49
N TYR A 41 10.65 14.85 -16.71
CA TYR A 41 12.03 14.62 -17.07
C TYR A 41 12.27 13.12 -17.12
N THR A 42 13.02 12.63 -18.10
CA THR A 42 13.37 11.20 -18.21
C THR A 42 14.87 11.03 -18.21
N VAL A 43 15.36 10.07 -17.42
CA VAL A 43 16.78 9.72 -17.37
C VAL A 43 16.92 8.21 -17.39
N GLU A 44 17.96 7.71 -18.05
CA GLU A 44 18.19 6.27 -18.19
C GLU A 44 19.07 5.67 -17.08
N SER A 45 19.78 6.52 -16.35
CA SER A 45 20.74 6.16 -15.31
C SER A 45 20.68 7.11 -14.11
N LEU A 46 21.54 6.90 -13.12
CA LEU A 46 21.62 7.79 -11.96
C LEU A 46 21.91 9.24 -12.37
N PRO A 47 21.12 10.21 -11.88
CA PRO A 47 21.34 11.61 -12.18
C PRO A 47 22.67 12.08 -11.56
N LYS A 48 23.63 12.47 -12.41
CA LYS A 48 24.95 12.98 -11.99
C LYS A 48 24.87 14.36 -11.32
N LYS A 49 23.81 15.13 -11.60
CA LYS A 49 23.60 16.47 -11.07
C LYS A 49 22.57 16.42 -9.94
N PRO A 50 22.70 17.29 -8.92
CA PRO A 50 21.70 17.38 -7.87
C PRO A 50 20.33 17.69 -8.46
N LEU A 51 19.31 16.94 -8.03
CA LEU A 51 17.92 17.05 -8.46
C LEU A 51 17.22 18.30 -7.88
N ALA A 52 17.82 19.48 -8.03
CA ALA A 52 17.21 20.72 -7.59
C ALA A 52 15.87 20.92 -8.30
N ARG A 53 14.80 21.20 -7.54
CA ARG A 53 13.43 21.45 -8.00
C ARG A 53 12.63 20.25 -8.54
N ILE A 54 13.10 19.00 -8.41
CA ILE A 54 12.26 17.83 -8.66
C ILE A 54 11.30 17.64 -7.47
N ASP A 55 10.01 17.53 -7.78
CA ASP A 55 8.95 17.40 -6.78
C ASP A 55 8.64 15.92 -6.48
N TYR A 56 8.80 15.02 -7.47
CA TYR A 56 8.58 13.58 -7.30
C TYR A 56 9.46 12.74 -8.23
N VAL A 57 9.89 11.56 -7.79
CA VAL A 57 10.69 10.59 -8.56
C VAL A 57 9.89 9.32 -8.79
N LEU A 58 9.83 8.84 -10.02
CA LEU A 58 9.27 7.54 -10.37
C LEU A 58 10.36 6.66 -10.98
N ILE A 59 10.63 5.53 -10.35
CA ILE A 59 11.61 4.56 -10.82
C ILE A 59 10.89 3.47 -11.58
N THR A 60 11.08 3.42 -12.89
CA THR A 60 10.56 2.33 -13.74
C THR A 60 11.52 1.15 -13.74
N VAL A 61 11.02 -0.01 -13.35
CA VAL A 61 11.77 -1.27 -13.31
C VAL A 61 11.18 -2.23 -14.33
N ASP A 62 12.00 -2.70 -15.25
CA ASP A 62 11.60 -3.67 -16.26
C ASP A 62 12.06 -5.07 -15.84
N MET A 63 11.10 -5.96 -15.57
CA MET A 63 11.35 -7.34 -15.14
C MET A 63 12.20 -8.14 -16.14
N THR A 64 12.22 -7.73 -17.41
CA THR A 64 12.98 -8.40 -18.48
C THR A 64 14.41 -7.88 -18.65
N GLN A 65 14.83 -6.92 -17.82
CA GLN A 65 16.17 -6.31 -17.91
C GLN A 65 16.78 -6.16 -16.52
N LEU A 66 17.77 -7.00 -16.19
CA LEU A 66 18.50 -7.00 -14.92
C LEU A 66 19.12 -5.63 -14.61
N HIS A 67 19.55 -4.90 -15.65
CA HIS A 67 20.06 -3.54 -15.51
C HIS A 67 19.06 -2.60 -14.80
N SER A 68 17.75 -2.82 -14.96
CA SER A 68 16.71 -2.07 -14.23
C SER A 68 16.82 -2.24 -12.72
N LEU A 69 17.05 -3.48 -12.27
CA LEU A 69 17.20 -3.80 -10.85
C LEU A 69 18.49 -3.19 -10.30
N THR A 70 19.58 -3.22 -11.07
CA THR A 70 20.83 -2.55 -10.69
C THR A 70 20.64 -1.04 -10.53
N ILE A 71 19.88 -0.40 -11.42
CA ILE A 71 19.55 1.03 -11.30
C ILE A 71 18.73 1.28 -10.04
N LEU A 72 17.72 0.45 -9.74
CA LEU A 72 16.94 0.58 -8.52
C LEU A 72 17.85 0.51 -7.29
N LYS A 73 18.65 -0.55 -7.14
CA LYS A 73 19.57 -0.73 -6.00
C LYS A 73 20.55 0.45 -5.86
N ALA A 74 21.08 0.97 -6.97
CA ALA A 74 21.96 2.14 -6.94
C ALA A 74 21.22 3.43 -6.53
N LEU A 75 19.95 3.61 -6.96
CA LEU A 75 19.15 4.77 -6.59
C LEU A 75 18.81 4.74 -5.11
N THR A 76 18.44 3.59 -4.56
CA THR A 76 18.08 3.47 -3.14
C THR A 76 19.28 3.75 -2.22
N GLN A 77 20.50 3.48 -2.68
CA GLN A 77 21.74 3.75 -1.93
C GLN A 77 22.27 5.19 -2.07
N HIS A 78 22.04 5.85 -3.21
CA HIS A 78 22.68 7.14 -3.52
C HIS A 78 21.71 8.32 -3.64
N MET A 79 20.41 8.09 -3.58
CA MET A 79 19.41 9.15 -3.66
C MET A 79 19.36 9.94 -2.35
N LYS A 80 19.08 11.25 -2.45
CA LYS A 80 18.98 12.12 -1.27
C LYS A 80 17.79 11.71 -0.39
N ASP A 81 17.99 11.69 0.92
CA ASP A 81 17.00 11.26 1.94
C ASP A 81 15.62 11.90 1.76
N ARG A 82 15.55 13.17 1.37
CA ARG A 82 14.28 13.87 1.12
C ARG A 82 13.38 13.21 0.07
N PHE A 83 13.95 12.39 -0.83
CA PHE A 83 13.20 11.63 -1.83
C PHE A 83 12.82 10.25 -1.31
N LEU A 84 13.69 9.67 -0.50
CA LEU A 84 13.52 8.36 0.13
C LEU A 84 12.40 8.34 1.17
N THR A 85 11.94 9.47 1.68
CA THR A 85 10.89 9.45 2.72
C THR A 85 9.46 9.49 2.19
N ASN A 86 9.17 10.24 1.11
CA ASN A 86 7.79 10.43 0.63
C ASN A 86 7.69 10.86 -0.85
N LYS A 87 8.80 11.04 -1.56
CA LYS A 87 8.79 11.65 -2.91
C LYS A 87 9.28 10.70 -3.99
N MET A 88 9.08 9.41 -3.76
CA MET A 88 9.53 8.35 -4.64
C MET A 88 8.45 7.27 -4.75
N ALA A 89 8.29 6.69 -5.93
CA ALA A 89 7.58 5.43 -6.11
C ALA A 89 8.27 4.57 -7.16
N VAL A 90 8.09 3.26 -7.07
CA VAL A 90 8.60 2.28 -8.03
C VAL A 90 7.46 1.78 -8.90
N VAL A 91 7.68 1.71 -10.21
CA VAL A 91 6.73 1.20 -11.20
C VAL A 91 7.38 0.02 -11.91
N VAL A 92 6.94 -1.18 -11.56
CA VAL A 92 7.39 -2.45 -12.12
C VAL A 92 6.59 -2.77 -13.38
N THR A 93 7.29 -3.10 -14.45
CA THR A 93 6.74 -3.23 -15.80
C THR A 93 7.07 -4.58 -16.42
N LYS A 94 6.30 -4.93 -17.46
CA LYS A 94 6.41 -6.21 -18.20
C LYS A 94 6.11 -7.43 -17.33
N MET A 95 5.14 -7.27 -16.43
CA MET A 95 4.64 -8.35 -15.57
C MET A 95 3.99 -9.50 -16.36
N ASP A 96 3.55 -9.21 -17.58
CA ASP A 96 3.00 -10.18 -18.53
C ASP A 96 4.05 -11.14 -19.12
N LYS A 97 5.33 -10.77 -19.07
CA LYS A 97 6.42 -11.53 -19.71
C LYS A 97 7.15 -12.46 -18.74
N ARG A 98 6.42 -13.21 -17.90
CA ARG A 98 7.00 -14.09 -16.87
C ARG A 98 8.12 -15.00 -17.38
N GLY A 99 7.94 -15.62 -18.55
CA GLY A 99 8.97 -16.48 -19.17
C GLY A 99 10.23 -15.76 -19.68
N LYS A 100 10.30 -14.43 -19.57
CA LYS A 100 11.46 -13.60 -19.90
C LYS A 100 11.94 -12.75 -18.72
N TRP A 101 11.43 -13.00 -17.52
CA TRP A 101 11.91 -12.32 -16.33
C TRP A 101 13.36 -12.70 -16.09
N GLN A 102 14.17 -11.69 -15.76
CA GLN A 102 15.58 -11.86 -15.44
C GLN A 102 15.85 -11.87 -13.93
N PHE A 103 14.82 -11.57 -13.13
CA PHE A 103 14.86 -11.50 -11.67
C PHE A 103 13.44 -11.61 -11.11
N GLU A 104 13.35 -11.86 -9.81
CA GLU A 104 12.07 -12.06 -9.12
C GLU A 104 11.52 -10.76 -8.51
N VAL A 105 10.23 -10.75 -8.18
CA VAL A 105 9.56 -9.55 -7.63
C VAL A 105 10.05 -9.25 -6.21
N GLU A 106 10.37 -10.30 -5.48
CA GLU A 106 10.92 -10.32 -4.13
C GLU A 106 12.23 -9.53 -4.06
N GLU A 107 13.03 -9.54 -5.12
CA GLU A 107 14.26 -8.74 -5.19
C GLU A 107 13.98 -7.24 -5.26
N ILE A 108 12.87 -6.83 -5.88
CA ILE A 108 12.42 -5.43 -5.88
C ILE A 108 11.98 -5.04 -4.48
N GLN A 109 11.17 -5.86 -3.82
CA GLN A 109 10.67 -5.61 -2.47
C GLN A 109 11.82 -5.45 -1.49
N LYS A 110 12.77 -6.39 -1.47
CA LYS A 110 13.99 -6.31 -0.65
C LYS A 110 14.81 -5.06 -0.92
N SER A 111 14.83 -4.57 -2.17
CA SER A 111 15.59 -3.37 -2.53
C SER A 111 14.98 -2.07 -2.00
N VAL A 112 13.68 -2.06 -1.68
CA VAL A 112 12.96 -0.89 -1.18
C VAL A 112 12.51 -1.01 0.29
N GLU A 113 12.63 -2.19 0.89
CA GLU A 113 12.22 -2.48 2.27
C GLU A 113 12.90 -1.57 3.30
N SER A 114 14.17 -1.22 3.07
CA SER A 114 14.93 -0.31 3.94
C SER A 114 14.51 1.15 3.82
N ILE A 115 13.58 1.47 2.91
CA ILE A 115 13.17 2.83 2.60
C ILE A 115 11.77 3.05 3.16
N PHE A 116 11.63 4.13 3.92
CA PHE A 116 10.35 4.49 4.51
C PHE A 116 9.32 4.79 3.41
N ASP A 117 8.22 4.04 3.41
CA ASP A 117 6.99 4.35 2.68
C ASP A 117 7.16 4.53 1.15
N VAL A 118 7.87 3.59 0.52
CA VAL A 118 7.96 3.55 -0.94
C VAL A 118 6.83 2.72 -1.53
N HIS A 119 5.94 3.38 -2.27
CA HIS A 119 4.91 2.67 -3.02
C HIS A 119 5.50 1.94 -4.23
N VAL A 120 5.19 0.65 -4.35
CA VAL A 120 5.55 -0.20 -5.50
C VAL A 120 4.28 -0.53 -6.27
N PHE A 121 4.29 -0.22 -7.56
CA PHE A 121 3.18 -0.47 -8.46
C PHE A 121 3.57 -1.47 -9.54
N TYR A 122 2.68 -2.41 -9.83
CA TYR A 122 2.86 -3.40 -10.89
C TYR A 122 1.94 -3.05 -12.05
N VAL A 123 2.47 -2.92 -13.27
CA VAL A 123 1.69 -2.53 -14.43
C VAL A 123 2.10 -3.27 -15.70
N ASN A 124 1.09 -3.72 -16.44
CA ASN A 124 1.23 -4.10 -17.83
C ASN A 124 0.80 -2.94 -18.74
N PHE A 125 1.77 -2.24 -19.32
CA PHE A 125 1.52 -1.14 -20.27
C PHE A 125 0.93 -1.56 -21.62
N LEU A 126 0.65 -2.85 -21.86
CA LEU A 126 -0.16 -3.26 -23.00
C LEU A 126 -1.66 -3.08 -22.71
N ASN A 127 -2.08 -3.24 -21.45
CA ASN A 127 -3.46 -3.09 -21.01
C ASN A 127 -3.83 -1.60 -20.81
N GLU A 128 -4.78 -1.07 -21.60
CA GLU A 128 -5.26 0.32 -21.50
C GLU A 128 -5.96 0.65 -20.18
N LEU A 129 -6.66 -0.31 -19.58
CA LEU A 129 -7.31 -0.09 -18.29
C LEU A 129 -6.27 0.07 -17.18
N GLU A 130 -5.25 -0.79 -17.14
CA GLU A 130 -4.15 -0.68 -16.20
C GLU A 130 -3.35 0.60 -16.41
N LYS A 131 -3.04 0.97 -17.67
CA LYS A 131 -2.39 2.24 -18.04
C LYS A 131 -3.12 3.45 -17.43
N LYS A 132 -4.44 3.49 -17.58
CA LYS A 132 -5.24 4.59 -17.04
C LYS A 132 -5.27 4.57 -15.52
N ARG A 133 -5.55 3.39 -14.92
CA ARG A 133 -5.62 3.22 -13.47
C ARG A 133 -4.32 3.63 -12.79
N ILE A 134 -3.16 3.18 -13.29
CA ILE A 134 -1.87 3.52 -12.70
C ILE A 134 -1.58 5.01 -12.79
N SER A 135 -1.91 5.64 -13.92
CA SER A 135 -1.72 7.08 -14.11
C SER A 135 -2.57 7.89 -13.15
N ASP A 136 -3.81 7.46 -12.91
CA ASP A 136 -4.71 8.11 -11.94
C ASP A 136 -4.22 7.91 -10.50
N GLN A 137 -3.79 6.69 -10.14
CA GLN A 137 -3.22 6.40 -8.82
C GLN A 137 -1.95 7.20 -8.55
N LEU A 138 -0.99 7.19 -9.49
CA LEU A 138 0.23 7.98 -9.39
C LEU A 138 -0.06 9.47 -9.35
N SER A 139 -1.06 9.95 -10.09
CA SER A 139 -1.43 11.36 -10.06
C SER A 139 -2.00 11.78 -8.71
N ARG A 140 -2.81 10.93 -8.08
CA ARG A 140 -3.30 11.17 -6.71
C ARG A 140 -2.14 11.15 -5.71
N LEU A 141 -1.28 10.13 -5.80
CA LEU A 141 -0.11 9.99 -4.94
C LEU A 141 0.82 11.21 -5.00
N ILE A 142 1.19 11.65 -6.21
CA ILE A 142 2.04 12.83 -6.40
C ILE A 142 1.40 14.07 -5.78
N LYS A 143 0.09 14.30 -5.99
CA LYS A 143 -0.61 15.44 -5.39
C LYS A 143 -0.59 15.40 -3.86
N THR A 144 -0.82 14.23 -3.27
CA THR A 144 -0.83 14.06 -1.82
C THR A 144 0.56 14.32 -1.23
N ASN A 145 1.60 13.71 -1.81
CA ASN A 145 2.97 13.78 -1.29
C ASN A 145 3.66 15.12 -1.55
N THR A 146 3.05 15.96 -2.38
CA THR A 146 3.49 17.34 -2.63
C THR A 146 2.62 18.38 -1.92
N LEU A 147 1.75 17.96 -1.00
CA LEU A 147 0.89 18.80 -0.16
C LEU A 147 -0.03 19.75 -0.94
N GLN A 148 -0.38 19.40 -2.19
CA GLN A 148 -1.35 20.17 -2.98
C GLN A 148 -2.78 19.65 -2.85
N TYR A 149 -2.99 18.53 -2.14
CA TYR A 149 -4.32 18.10 -1.71
C TYR A 149 -4.70 18.82 -0.41
N LYS A 150 -5.83 19.53 -0.43
CA LYS A 150 -6.38 20.14 0.78
C LYS A 150 -6.81 18.99 1.71
N ASN A 151 -6.28 18.96 2.93
CA ASN A 151 -6.65 18.05 4.02
C ASN A 151 -6.18 16.57 3.94
N VAL A 152 -5.25 16.20 3.05
CA VAL A 152 -4.70 14.83 3.02
C VAL A 152 -3.16 14.90 3.03
N CYS A 153 -2.53 14.29 4.02
CA CYS A 153 -1.08 14.12 4.11
C CYS A 153 -0.70 12.64 3.92
N THR A 154 0.56 12.37 3.54
CA THR A 154 1.05 11.02 3.27
C THR A 154 0.91 10.09 4.48
N THR A 155 1.13 10.61 5.69
CA THR A 155 0.90 9.88 6.95
C THR A 155 -0.53 9.31 7.06
N LEU A 156 -1.54 10.02 6.54
CA LEU A 156 -2.92 9.54 6.54
C LEU A 156 -3.19 8.44 5.50
N LEU A 157 -2.47 8.42 4.37
CA LEU A 157 -2.59 7.33 3.40
C LEU A 157 -2.06 6.01 3.98
N ASN A 158 -1.03 6.09 4.83
CA ASN A 158 -0.40 4.91 5.42
C ASN A 158 -1.11 4.42 6.68
N SER A 159 -1.93 5.27 7.30
CA SER A 159 -2.74 4.90 8.47
C SER A 159 -4.05 4.20 8.09
N VAL A 160 -4.43 4.17 6.81
CA VAL A 160 -5.56 3.36 6.35
C VAL A 160 -5.11 1.90 6.33
N GLN A 161 -5.21 1.24 7.48
CA GLN A 161 -5.27 -0.22 7.51
C GLN A 161 -6.50 -0.62 6.70
N VAL A 162 -6.28 -1.33 5.59
CA VAL A 162 -7.37 -2.05 4.94
C VAL A 162 -7.74 -3.13 5.94
N TYR A 163 -8.84 -2.95 6.67
CA TYR A 163 -9.42 -4.03 7.43
C TYR A 163 -9.74 -5.15 6.44
N ASN A 164 -8.91 -6.20 6.41
CA ASN A 164 -9.31 -7.45 5.77
C ASN A 164 -10.42 -8.02 6.64
N LEU A 165 -11.60 -8.20 6.07
CA LEU A 165 -12.69 -8.88 6.77
C LEU A 165 -12.31 -10.32 7.16
N ASP A 166 -11.35 -10.91 6.44
CA ASP A 166 -10.84 -12.26 6.71
C ASP A 166 -10.07 -12.32 8.06
N ASP A 167 -9.49 -11.22 8.55
CA ASP A 167 -8.78 -11.19 9.84
C ASP A 167 -9.75 -11.10 11.06
N LEU A 168 -11.05 -10.93 10.82
CA LEU A 168 -12.08 -10.90 11.86
C LEU A 168 -12.74 -12.27 12.10
N GLU A 169 -12.54 -13.24 11.22
CA GLU A 169 -13.09 -14.59 11.39
C GLU A 169 -12.26 -15.43 12.39
N ASP A 170 -10.98 -15.11 12.57
CA ASP A 170 -10.11 -15.81 13.53
C ASP A 170 -10.34 -15.38 14.99
N LEU A 171 -10.91 -14.19 15.23
CA LEU A 171 -11.20 -13.70 16.60
C LEU A 171 -12.50 -14.27 17.19
N ASN A 172 -13.40 -14.79 16.37
CA ASN A 172 -14.66 -15.38 16.86
C ASN A 172 -14.54 -16.87 17.22
N ASN A 173 -13.41 -17.51 16.93
CA ASN A 173 -13.21 -18.94 17.20
C ASN A 173 -12.38 -19.24 18.47
N GLU A 174 -11.93 -18.21 19.19
CA GLU A 174 -11.11 -18.37 20.41
C GLU A 174 -11.88 -18.22 21.73
N GLU A 175 -13.20 -17.95 21.72
CA GLU A 175 -14.01 -17.75 22.95
C GLU A 175 -14.83 -18.97 23.41
N GLU A 176 -14.74 -20.14 22.77
CA GLU A 176 -15.46 -21.35 23.22
C GLU A 176 -14.50 -22.53 23.55
N GLN A 177 -13.63 -22.38 24.55
CA GLN A 177 -13.05 -23.52 25.30
C GLN A 177 -12.17 -23.07 26.47
N THR A 178 -12.75 -23.00 27.68
CA THR A 178 -12.15 -22.98 29.06
C THR A 178 -13.29 -22.51 29.97
N ASP A 179 -13.72 -23.11 31.09
CA ASP A 179 -13.32 -24.14 32.04
C ASP A 179 -14.65 -24.70 32.62
N GLU A 180 -14.82 -25.94 33.08
CA GLU A 180 -14.51 -26.34 34.45
C GLU A 180 -14.67 -27.87 34.59
N SER A 181 -13.57 -28.55 34.88
CA SER A 181 -13.55 -29.90 35.47
C SER A 181 -12.45 -29.94 36.52
N ASP A 182 -12.80 -29.91 37.80
CA ASP A 182 -12.51 -30.98 38.78
C ASP A 182 -12.64 -30.51 40.25
N GLN A 183 -13.56 -31.20 40.95
CA GLN A 183 -13.44 -31.84 42.26
C GLN A 183 -12.97 -31.05 43.50
N ASN A 184 -13.81 -31.08 44.55
CA ASN A 184 -13.37 -31.44 45.91
C ASN A 184 -14.53 -32.04 46.73
N GLN A 185 -14.35 -33.30 47.12
CA GLN A 185 -15.07 -34.02 48.18
C GLN A 185 -14.45 -33.67 49.55
N TYR A 186 -15.29 -33.50 50.58
CA TYR A 186 -15.00 -33.91 51.97
C TYR A 186 -16.33 -34.22 52.69
N GLU A 187 -16.29 -35.27 53.50
CA GLU A 187 -17.39 -36.02 54.13
C GLU A 187 -17.92 -35.40 55.46
N ASP A 188 -19.20 -35.69 55.73
CA ASP A 188 -19.90 -36.08 56.98
C ASP A 188 -19.75 -35.33 58.34
N GLU A 189 -20.89 -34.93 58.92
CA GLU A 189 -21.53 -35.56 60.11
C GLU A 189 -22.83 -34.82 60.55
N ASP A 190 -23.93 -35.57 60.61
CA ASP A 190 -25.06 -35.59 61.57
C ASP A 190 -25.83 -34.31 62.01
N ASP A 191 -27.14 -34.24 61.70
CA ASP A 191 -28.22 -34.62 62.66
C ASP A 191 -29.65 -34.21 62.18
N ILE A 192 -30.49 -35.23 61.98
CA ILE A 192 -31.86 -35.40 62.52
C ILE A 192 -32.95 -34.31 62.23
N ASN A 193 -33.84 -34.59 61.26
CA ASN A 193 -35.30 -34.82 61.46
C ASN A 193 -36.12 -34.63 60.16
N GLU A 194 -36.61 -35.74 59.60
CA GLU A 194 -37.94 -35.81 58.97
C GLU A 194 -38.98 -36.12 60.08
N PRO A 195 -40.32 -35.90 59.94
CA PRO A 195 -41.07 -36.06 58.68
C PRO A 195 -42.28 -35.13 58.41
N MET A 196 -42.69 -35.16 57.15
CA MET A 196 -44.07 -35.16 56.59
C MET A 196 -45.24 -34.51 57.36
N SER A 197 -45.98 -33.65 56.63
CA SER A 197 -47.45 -33.79 56.60
C SER A 197 -48.06 -33.21 55.32
N ASP A 198 -48.92 -34.03 54.73
CA ASP A 198 -49.69 -33.89 53.50
C ASP A 198 -50.71 -32.74 53.42
N LEU A 199 -51.02 -32.39 52.16
CA LEU A 199 -52.34 -32.05 51.56
C LEU A 199 -53.24 -30.99 52.23
N LYS A 200 -53.63 -29.96 51.46
CA LYS A 200 -54.98 -29.86 50.85
C LYS A 200 -55.17 -28.62 49.96
N ILE A 201 -55.81 -28.87 48.83
CA ILE A 201 -56.46 -27.95 47.90
C ILE A 201 -57.70 -27.35 48.59
N GLU A 202 -58.00 -26.07 48.38
CA GLU A 202 -59.39 -25.61 48.21
C GLU A 202 -59.46 -24.25 47.48
N ASN A 203 -60.35 -24.21 46.50
CA ASN A 203 -60.78 -23.05 45.71
C ASN A 203 -61.85 -22.25 46.47
N SER A 204 -61.88 -20.94 46.26
CA SER A 204 -63.06 -20.04 46.39
C SER A 204 -62.55 -18.61 46.13
N ASP A 205 -63.12 -17.74 45.32
CA ASP A 205 -64.27 -17.70 44.39
C ASP A 205 -63.91 -16.62 43.34
#